data_AF-A0AAW0G522-F1
#
_entry.id   AF-A0AAW0G522-F1
#
_cell.length_a   1.000
_cell.length_b   1.000
_cell.length_c   1.000
_cell.angle_alpha   90.00
_cell.angle_beta   90.00
_cell.angle_gamma   90.00
#
_symmetry.space_group_name_H-M   'P 1'
#
loop_
_entity.id
_entity.type
_entity.pdbx_description
1 polymer ?
#
loop_
_entity_poly.entity_id
_entity_poly.type
_entity_poly.pdbx_seq_one_letter_code
_entity_poly.pdbx_strand_id
1 'polypeptide(L)'
;MPITLDVSQETASKFNLKDRVVLKDLRDEKPLAVLTIESIYKPNKSLEAEKVFRGDPEHPAIKYLNNIAGDIYIGGSIQGIDYPKHYDYVEFRKSPTELREEFIKLGWDKQHVVAFQTRNPMHRAHRELTVRAAKDIGDDGHILVHPVVGLTKPGDIDHHTRVKVYQQILKKYPEGLATISLLPLAMRMGGDREALWHALIRLNYGVDHFIVGRDHAGPGSNSKGESFYGPYDAQDLLAKFENELPIKVVPFRMVTYLPDEDRYAPIDTIDTNKVKTANISGTELRQRLRDGTDIPEWFSYPEVVKILRDTNPPRFNQGFAIVIDSSKSHPEQGEYLSFALQSSLNQFHGSRRITKLDSSYNDAFLINELAKAGSGIIIPVKSDYSNIVNTVDLS
;
A
#
# COMPACT_ATOMS: atom_id res chain seq x y z
N MET A 1 12.43 -7.01 12.43
CA MET A 1 12.33 -5.71 11.73
C MET A 1 12.79 -4.62 12.69
N PRO A 2 13.74 -3.74 12.34
CA PRO A 2 14.11 -2.62 13.21
C PRO A 2 12.96 -1.60 13.29
N ILE A 3 12.59 -1.22 14.51
CA ILE A 3 11.62 -0.17 14.81
C ILE A 3 12.32 0.84 15.70
N THR A 4 12.78 1.93 15.10
CA THR A 4 13.64 2.93 15.74
C THR A 4 12.98 4.32 15.64
N LEU A 5 13.31 5.20 16.58
CA LEU A 5 12.99 6.61 16.47
C LEU A 5 14.20 7.34 15.87
N ASP A 6 14.08 7.72 14.61
CA ASP A 6 15.11 8.44 13.87
C ASP A 6 14.91 9.96 13.97
N VAL A 7 16.00 10.68 14.17
CA VAL A 7 16.02 12.15 14.27
C VAL A 7 17.24 12.74 13.56
N SER A 8 17.20 14.05 13.28
CA SER A 8 18.37 14.78 12.78
C SER A 8 19.44 14.90 13.86
N GLN A 9 20.71 15.09 13.44
CA GLN A 9 21.81 15.31 14.37
C GLN A 9 21.60 16.55 15.25
N GLU A 10 21.01 17.61 14.69
CA GLU A 10 20.64 18.83 15.44
C GLU A 10 19.55 18.58 16.49
N THR A 11 18.62 17.66 16.22
CA THR A 11 17.60 17.28 17.20
C THR A 11 18.21 16.42 18.29
N ALA A 12 19.03 15.44 17.93
CA ALA A 12 19.68 14.53 18.88
C ALA A 12 20.58 15.26 19.88
N SER A 13 21.29 16.32 19.46
CA SER A 13 22.18 17.09 20.35
C SER A 13 21.47 17.86 21.46
N LYS A 14 20.13 17.98 21.40
CA LYS A 14 19.29 18.63 22.41
C LYS A 14 18.94 17.71 23.59
N PHE A 15 19.26 16.41 23.49
CA PHE A 15 18.84 15.40 24.47
C PHE A 15 20.03 14.58 24.97
N ASN A 16 19.91 14.08 26.19
CA ASN A 16 20.88 13.23 26.87
C ASN A 16 20.25 11.88 27.28
N LEU A 17 21.10 10.93 27.65
CA LEU A 17 20.64 9.69 28.27
C LEU A 17 19.84 9.98 29.54
N LYS A 18 18.79 9.20 29.77
CA LYS A 18 17.80 9.32 30.86
C LYS A 18 16.83 10.50 30.73
N ASP A 19 16.99 11.37 29.74
CA ASP A 19 15.97 12.39 29.47
C ASP A 19 14.63 11.72 29.16
N ARG A 20 13.55 12.38 29.60
CA ARG A 20 12.17 11.97 29.31
C ARG A 20 11.58 12.93 28.31
N VAL A 21 11.31 12.45 27.10
CA VAL A 21 10.79 13.27 26.00
C VAL A 21 9.36 12.87 25.68
N VAL A 22 8.52 13.85 25.39
CA VAL A 22 7.14 13.62 24.96
C VAL A 22 7.12 13.42 23.44
N LEU A 23 6.61 12.27 23.00
CA LEU A 23 6.31 12.00 21.60
C LEU A 23 4.93 12.58 21.29
N LYS A 24 4.86 13.46 20.30
CA LYS A 24 3.63 14.12 19.87
C LYS A 24 3.18 13.64 18.50
N ASP A 25 1.89 13.70 18.26
CA ASP A 25 1.31 13.51 16.94
C ASP A 25 1.54 14.75 16.08
N LEU A 26 2.12 14.60 14.89
CA LEU A 26 2.38 15.71 13.97
C LEU A 26 1.10 16.36 13.41
N ARG A 27 -0.07 15.70 13.57
CA ARG A 27 -1.34 16.15 12.97
C ARG A 27 -2.10 17.10 13.88
N ASP A 28 -2.05 16.87 15.20
CA ASP A 28 -2.80 17.65 16.19
C ASP A 28 -1.99 18.03 17.44
N GLU A 29 -0.67 17.77 17.44
CA GLU A 29 0.29 18.09 18.50
C GLU A 29 -0.03 17.43 19.85
N LYS A 30 -0.95 16.46 19.89
CA LYS A 30 -1.31 15.77 21.12
C LYS A 30 -0.20 14.84 21.60
N PRO A 31 0.01 14.72 22.92
CA PRO A 31 0.98 13.80 23.49
C PRO A 31 0.50 12.35 23.31
N LEU A 32 1.32 11.51 22.69
CA LEU A 32 1.05 10.09 22.46
C LEU A 32 1.74 9.21 23.50
N ALA A 33 2.97 9.56 23.86
CA ALA A 33 3.76 8.78 24.81
C ALA A 33 4.91 9.60 25.41
N VAL A 34 5.49 9.07 26.50
CA VAL A 34 6.79 9.52 27.02
C VAL A 34 7.85 8.46 26.72
N LEU A 35 8.92 8.86 26.04
CA LEU A 35 10.10 8.03 25.80
C LEU A 35 11.17 8.38 26.85
N THR A 36 11.68 7.38 27.56
CA THR A 36 12.85 7.53 28.43
C THR A 36 14.09 7.09 27.67
N ILE A 37 15.01 8.01 27.39
CA ILE A 37 16.14 7.76 26.49
C ILE A 37 17.18 6.85 27.14
N GLU A 38 17.50 5.73 26.49
CA GLU A 38 18.48 4.73 26.92
C GLU A 38 19.69 4.66 25.99
N SER A 39 19.55 5.09 24.74
CA SER A 39 20.64 5.14 23.76
C SER A 39 20.43 6.26 22.74
N ILE A 40 21.53 6.86 22.30
CA ILE A 40 21.58 7.82 21.18
C ILE A 40 22.78 7.40 20.33
N TYR A 41 22.56 6.93 19.11
CA TYR A 41 23.64 6.41 18.27
C TYR A 41 23.42 6.69 16.79
N LYS A 42 24.53 6.80 16.05
CA LYS A 42 24.52 6.87 14.59
C LYS A 42 24.57 5.45 14.02
N PRO A 43 23.51 4.94 13.39
CA PRO A 43 23.51 3.60 12.80
C PRO A 43 24.41 3.56 11.54
N ASN A 44 24.91 2.37 11.21
CA ASN A 44 25.47 2.11 9.90
C ASN A 44 24.33 1.78 8.92
N LYS A 45 23.78 2.81 8.25
CA LYS A 45 22.66 2.67 7.30
C LYS A 45 22.96 1.69 6.16
N SER A 46 24.21 1.59 5.70
CA SER A 46 24.61 0.62 4.66
C SER A 46 24.51 -0.82 5.17
N LEU A 47 24.93 -1.09 6.40
CA LEU A 47 24.79 -2.41 7.01
C LEU A 47 23.32 -2.77 7.23
N GLU A 48 22.50 -1.81 7.65
CA GLU A 48 21.05 -2.02 7.80
C GLU A 48 20.39 -2.31 6.45
N ALA A 49 20.70 -1.52 5.42
CA ALA A 49 20.23 -1.74 4.05
C ALA A 49 20.56 -3.16 3.55
N GLU A 50 21.81 -3.59 3.70
CA GLU A 50 22.26 -4.92 3.28
C GLU A 50 21.60 -6.04 4.08
N LYS A 51 21.68 -5.97 5.42
CA LYS A 51 21.29 -7.09 6.29
C LYS A 51 19.78 -7.19 6.46
N VAL A 52 19.03 -6.09 6.36
CA VAL A 52 17.57 -6.09 6.57
C VAL A 52 16.81 -6.09 5.24
N PHE A 53 17.30 -5.40 4.22
CA PHE A 53 16.56 -5.14 2.97
C PHE A 53 17.30 -5.59 1.69
N ARG A 54 18.33 -6.44 1.83
CA ARG A 54 19.12 -7.05 0.74
C ARG A 54 19.96 -6.09 -0.11
N GLY A 55 20.14 -4.84 0.33
CA GLY A 55 21.17 -3.93 -0.17
C GLY A 55 20.92 -3.26 -1.52
N ASP A 56 19.88 -3.63 -2.27
CA ASP A 56 19.56 -2.97 -3.54
C ASP A 56 19.08 -1.52 -3.30
N PRO A 57 19.76 -0.50 -3.86
CA PRO A 57 19.41 0.90 -3.64
C PRO A 57 18.03 1.30 -4.17
N GLU A 58 17.42 0.50 -5.05
CA GLU A 58 16.07 0.73 -5.54
C GLU A 58 14.98 0.23 -4.59
N HIS A 59 15.32 -0.57 -3.58
CA HIS A 59 14.38 -1.10 -2.61
C HIS A 59 13.68 0.05 -1.85
N PRO A 60 12.33 0.04 -1.70
CA PRO A 60 11.61 1.14 -1.07
C PRO A 60 12.09 1.52 0.34
N ALA A 61 12.34 0.54 1.22
CA ALA A 61 12.92 0.80 2.54
C ALA A 61 14.33 1.39 2.48
N ILE A 62 15.18 1.02 1.51
CA ILE A 62 16.53 1.56 1.38
C ILE A 62 16.47 3.02 0.88
N LYS A 63 15.58 3.31 -0.08
CA LYS A 63 15.30 4.70 -0.49
C LYS A 63 14.81 5.54 0.69
N TYR A 64 13.89 5.02 1.51
CA TYR A 64 13.42 5.71 2.71
C TYR A 64 14.56 5.94 3.72
N LEU A 65 15.33 4.90 4.02
CA LEU A 65 16.43 4.93 4.99
C LEU A 65 17.49 6.00 4.64
N ASN A 66 17.79 6.15 3.36
CA ASN A 66 18.83 7.06 2.90
C ASN A 66 18.34 8.49 2.63
N ASN A 67 17.08 8.65 2.23
CA ASN A 67 16.57 9.95 1.75
C ASN A 67 15.58 10.64 2.70
N ILE A 68 14.98 9.91 3.64
CA ILE A 68 13.93 10.42 4.53
C ILE A 68 14.31 10.25 6.00
N ALA A 69 14.78 9.05 6.39
CA ALA A 69 15.07 8.76 7.79
C ALA A 69 16.22 9.63 8.34
N GLY A 70 16.08 10.08 9.59
CA GLY A 70 17.11 10.77 10.34
C GLY A 70 18.41 9.97 10.47
N ASP A 71 19.50 10.66 10.80
CA ASP A 71 20.84 10.06 10.87
C ASP A 71 21.19 9.52 12.25
N ILE A 72 20.40 9.83 13.27
CA ILE A 72 20.61 9.38 14.64
C ILE A 72 19.38 8.61 15.12
N TYR A 73 19.60 7.45 15.73
CA TYR A 73 18.56 6.67 16.37
C TYR A 73 18.57 6.90 17.87
N ILE A 74 17.38 7.15 18.42
CA ILE A 74 17.13 7.26 19.85
C ILE A 74 16.37 6.01 20.28
N GLY A 75 17.01 5.19 21.13
CA GLY A 75 16.40 4.01 21.73
C GLY A 75 16.01 4.27 23.18
N GLY A 76 14.89 3.69 23.62
CA GLY A 76 14.40 3.86 24.98
C GLY A 76 13.06 3.18 25.23
N SER A 77 12.70 3.05 26.50
CA SER A 77 11.40 2.55 26.92
C SER A 77 10.30 3.59 26.75
N ILE A 78 9.10 3.13 26.36
CA ILE A 78 7.94 3.97 26.07
C ILE A 78 6.86 3.77 27.15
N GLN A 79 6.27 4.88 27.59
CA GLN A 79 5.06 4.92 28.41
C GLN A 79 3.94 5.57 27.59
N GLY A 80 2.96 4.76 27.15
CA GLY A 80 1.84 5.23 26.33
C GLY A 80 0.88 6.13 27.11
N ILE A 81 0.42 7.20 26.46
CA ILE A 81 -0.62 8.12 26.95
C ILE A 81 -1.90 7.91 26.16
N ASP A 82 -1.82 7.93 24.83
CA ASP A 82 -2.95 7.77 23.92
C ASP A 82 -2.48 7.18 22.57
N TYR A 83 -3.42 6.68 21.78
CA TYR A 83 -3.16 6.23 20.41
C TYR A 83 -3.23 7.41 19.42
N PRO A 84 -2.52 7.33 18.28
CA PRO A 84 -2.70 8.29 17.20
C PRO A 84 -4.17 8.38 16.79
N LYS A 85 -4.72 9.59 16.77
CA LYS A 85 -6.14 9.77 16.47
C LYS A 85 -6.43 9.47 15.00
N HIS A 86 -7.47 8.68 14.73
CA HIS A 86 -7.97 8.42 13.39
C HIS A 86 -9.43 8.87 13.28
N TYR A 87 -9.79 9.47 12.15
CA TYR A 87 -11.15 9.95 11.87
C TYR A 87 -11.88 9.05 10.86
N ASP A 88 -11.13 8.24 10.14
CA ASP A 88 -11.61 7.32 9.12
C ASP A 88 -11.70 5.90 9.69
N TYR A 89 -12.83 5.23 9.41
CA TYR A 89 -13.00 3.78 9.65
C TYR A 89 -12.74 3.34 11.10
N VAL A 90 -13.04 4.20 12.07
CA VAL A 90 -12.74 3.98 13.50
C VAL A 90 -13.28 2.64 14.00
N GLU A 91 -14.44 2.22 13.50
CA GLU A 91 -15.08 0.95 13.85
C GLU A 91 -14.29 -0.29 13.44
N PHE A 92 -13.46 -0.19 12.37
CA PHE A 92 -12.65 -1.28 11.85
C PHE A 92 -11.21 -1.25 12.35
N ARG A 93 -10.74 -0.17 12.99
CA ARG A 93 -9.36 -0.04 13.49
C ARG A 93 -9.25 -0.64 14.90
N LYS A 94 -9.37 -1.96 15.02
CA LYS A 94 -9.28 -2.64 16.32
C LYS A 94 -7.83 -2.72 16.80
N SER A 95 -7.60 -2.46 18.07
CA SER A 95 -6.36 -2.83 18.76
C SER A 95 -6.27 -4.35 18.95
N PRO A 96 -5.09 -4.89 19.31
CA PRO A 96 -4.96 -6.31 19.64
C PRO A 96 -5.93 -6.77 20.75
N THR A 97 -6.15 -5.94 21.77
CA THR A 97 -7.06 -6.26 22.88
C THR A 97 -8.51 -6.30 22.39
N GLU A 98 -8.96 -5.26 21.70
CA GLU A 98 -10.35 -5.19 21.19
C GLU A 98 -10.66 -6.33 20.22
N LEU A 99 -9.73 -6.69 19.34
CA LEU A 99 -9.96 -7.77 18.38
C LEU A 99 -10.03 -9.14 19.07
N ARG A 100 -9.22 -9.38 20.11
CA ARG A 100 -9.31 -10.59 20.93
C ARG A 100 -10.62 -10.66 21.71
N GLU A 101 -11.08 -9.55 22.28
CA GLU A 101 -12.39 -9.47 22.94
C GLU A 101 -13.54 -9.73 21.96
N GLU A 102 -13.43 -9.22 20.73
CA GLU A 102 -14.38 -9.50 19.67
C GLU A 102 -14.41 -10.99 19.29
N PHE A 103 -13.23 -11.63 19.19
CA PHE A 103 -13.13 -13.07 18.94
C PHE A 103 -13.82 -13.87 20.04
N ILE A 104 -13.62 -13.52 21.32
CA ILE A 104 -14.30 -14.17 22.45
C ILE A 104 -15.81 -13.95 22.39
N LYS A 105 -16.25 -12.71 22.15
CA LYS A 105 -17.67 -12.34 22.11
C LYS A 105 -18.44 -13.09 21.01
N LEU A 106 -17.79 -13.32 19.87
CA LEU A 106 -18.37 -14.00 18.72
C LEU A 106 -18.08 -15.52 18.71
N GLY A 107 -17.34 -16.02 19.70
CA GLY A 107 -16.99 -17.43 19.83
C GLY A 107 -15.90 -17.92 18.86
N TRP A 108 -15.22 -17.00 18.17
CA TRP A 108 -14.11 -17.30 17.27
C TRP A 108 -12.80 -17.61 18.01
N ASP A 109 -12.72 -17.33 19.32
CA ASP A 109 -11.60 -17.77 20.17
C ASP A 109 -11.51 -19.30 20.32
N LYS A 110 -12.63 -20.00 20.09
CA LYS A 110 -12.74 -21.46 20.06
C LYS A 110 -12.53 -22.03 18.65
N GLN A 111 -12.38 -21.16 17.66
CA GLN A 111 -12.18 -21.49 16.25
C GLN A 111 -10.72 -21.27 15.85
N HIS A 112 -10.34 -21.78 14.68
CA HIS A 112 -9.07 -21.42 14.07
C HIS A 112 -9.25 -20.15 13.25
N VAL A 113 -8.46 -19.11 13.53
CA VAL A 113 -8.55 -17.83 12.83
C VAL A 113 -7.37 -17.69 11.89
N VAL A 114 -7.64 -17.66 10.59
CA VAL A 114 -6.64 -17.41 9.56
C VAL A 114 -6.64 -15.95 9.11
N ALA A 115 -5.50 -15.27 9.28
CA ALA A 115 -5.35 -13.90 8.82
C ALA A 115 -4.81 -13.80 7.40
N PHE A 116 -5.42 -12.90 6.63
CA PHE A 116 -4.99 -12.50 5.31
C PHE A 116 -4.42 -11.07 5.34
N GLN A 117 -3.10 -10.97 5.16
CA GLN A 117 -2.42 -9.68 4.95
C GLN A 117 -2.66 -9.20 3.51
N THR A 118 -3.01 -7.92 3.35
CA THR A 118 -2.99 -7.28 2.03
C THR A 118 -2.73 -5.78 2.10
N ARG A 119 -2.11 -5.26 1.04
CA ARG A 119 -1.97 -3.83 0.73
C ARG A 119 -2.61 -3.47 -0.61
N ASN A 120 -3.20 -4.45 -1.31
CA ASN A 120 -3.83 -4.30 -2.62
C ASN A 120 -5.34 -4.51 -2.52
N PRO A 121 -6.13 -4.02 -3.51
CA PRO A 121 -7.51 -4.43 -3.67
C PRO A 121 -7.63 -5.96 -3.75
N MET A 122 -8.69 -6.51 -3.17
CA MET A 122 -9.00 -7.94 -3.32
C MET A 122 -9.88 -8.16 -4.55
N HIS A 123 -9.71 -9.33 -5.15
CA HIS A 123 -10.37 -9.79 -6.38
C HIS A 123 -10.85 -11.23 -6.16
N ARG A 124 -11.45 -11.86 -7.15
CA ARG A 124 -12.01 -13.21 -6.99
C ARG A 124 -10.98 -14.23 -6.52
N ALA A 125 -9.78 -14.23 -7.12
CA ALA A 125 -8.69 -15.11 -6.70
C ALA A 125 -8.35 -14.97 -5.20
N HIS A 126 -8.37 -13.75 -4.66
CA HIS A 126 -8.11 -13.49 -3.24
C HIS A 126 -9.24 -14.02 -2.33
N ARG A 127 -10.50 -13.92 -2.77
CA ARG A 127 -11.64 -14.49 -2.06
C ARG A 127 -11.59 -16.02 -2.05
N GLU A 128 -11.35 -16.65 -3.20
CA GLU A 128 -11.24 -18.11 -3.27
C GLU A 128 -10.07 -18.63 -2.43
N LEU A 129 -8.94 -17.92 -2.46
CA LEU A 129 -7.76 -18.22 -1.65
C LEU A 129 -8.08 -18.23 -0.16
N THR A 130 -8.73 -17.20 0.35
CA THR A 130 -9.00 -17.09 1.80
C THR A 130 -10.07 -18.08 2.25
N VAL A 131 -11.10 -18.32 1.44
CA VAL A 131 -12.09 -19.37 1.69
C VAL A 131 -11.43 -20.74 1.73
N ARG A 132 -10.49 -21.03 0.82
CA ARG A 132 -9.75 -22.28 0.83
C ARG A 132 -8.86 -22.40 2.06
N ALA A 133 -8.13 -21.35 2.42
CA ALA A 133 -7.30 -21.33 3.62
C ALA A 133 -8.11 -21.61 4.89
N ALA A 134 -9.32 -21.06 5.01
CA ALA A 134 -10.21 -21.36 6.13
C ALA A 134 -10.69 -22.83 6.14
N LYS A 135 -10.93 -23.42 4.96
CA LYS A 135 -11.29 -24.84 4.88
C LYS A 135 -10.12 -25.77 5.20
N ASP A 136 -8.91 -25.42 4.77
CA ASP A 136 -7.71 -26.23 4.94
C ASP A 136 -7.30 -26.34 6.43
N ILE A 137 -7.72 -25.40 7.29
CA ILE A 137 -7.46 -25.42 8.74
C ILE A 137 -8.57 -26.10 9.55
N GLY A 138 -9.67 -26.53 8.91
CA GLY A 138 -10.78 -27.27 9.53
C GLY A 138 -12.16 -26.66 9.32
N ASP A 139 -13.20 -27.38 9.75
CA ASP A 139 -14.60 -26.97 9.59
C ASP A 139 -14.95 -25.70 10.39
N ASP A 140 -14.19 -25.41 11.45
CA ASP A 140 -14.31 -24.24 12.33
C ASP A 140 -13.32 -23.11 11.93
N GLY A 141 -12.98 -22.98 10.65
CA GLY A 141 -12.07 -21.94 10.17
C GLY A 141 -12.76 -20.59 9.99
N HIS A 142 -12.25 -19.54 10.66
CA HIS A 142 -12.68 -18.15 10.49
C HIS A 142 -11.62 -17.30 9.77
N ILE A 143 -12.05 -16.36 8.93
CA ILE A 143 -11.16 -15.51 8.14
C ILE A 143 -11.06 -14.11 8.75
N LEU A 144 -9.86 -13.70 9.11
CA LEU A 144 -9.56 -12.29 9.38
C LEU A 144 -8.94 -11.64 8.13
N VAL A 145 -9.72 -10.84 7.41
CA VAL A 145 -9.17 -9.94 6.38
C VAL A 145 -8.51 -8.76 7.11
N HIS A 146 -7.18 -8.74 7.13
CA HIS A 146 -6.41 -7.81 7.96
C HIS A 146 -5.56 -6.84 7.12
N PRO A 147 -6.18 -5.95 6.32
CA PRO A 147 -5.45 -5.10 5.37
C PRO A 147 -4.67 -4.00 6.08
N VAL A 148 -3.54 -3.62 5.49
CA VAL A 148 -2.75 -2.49 5.95
C VAL A 148 -3.35 -1.16 5.46
N VAL A 149 -3.52 -0.22 6.39
CA VAL A 149 -4.01 1.14 6.13
C VAL A 149 -3.06 2.23 6.65
N GLY A 150 -1.85 1.85 7.07
CA GLY A 150 -0.73 2.76 7.23
C GLY A 150 0.04 2.91 5.91
N LEU A 151 1.36 3.11 6.01
CA LEU A 151 2.22 3.26 4.83
C LEU A 151 2.41 1.92 4.10
N THR A 152 2.22 1.91 2.78
CA THR A 152 2.41 0.74 1.91
C THR A 152 3.45 1.04 0.81
N LYS A 153 3.51 0.26 -0.26
CA LYS A 153 4.44 0.53 -1.36
C LYS A 153 4.06 1.84 -2.06
N PRO A 154 5.02 2.72 -2.41
CA PRO A 154 4.74 3.89 -3.26
C PRO A 154 4.05 3.47 -4.57
N GLY A 155 3.00 4.20 -4.94
CA GLY A 155 2.18 3.91 -6.12
C GLY A 155 1.07 2.87 -5.90
N ASP A 156 0.92 2.30 -4.70
CA ASP A 156 -0.25 1.49 -4.36
C ASP A 156 -1.52 2.36 -4.33
N ILE A 157 -2.66 1.73 -4.59
CA ILE A 157 -3.99 2.36 -4.46
C ILE A 157 -4.19 2.80 -3.00
N ASP A 158 -4.73 4.01 -2.83
CA ASP A 158 -4.96 4.60 -1.51
C ASP A 158 -5.85 3.72 -0.63
N HIS A 159 -5.66 3.81 0.69
CA HIS A 159 -6.36 2.92 1.61
C HIS A 159 -7.86 3.19 1.66
N HIS A 160 -8.36 4.39 1.36
CA HIS A 160 -9.80 4.66 1.36
C HIS A 160 -10.49 3.90 0.24
N THR A 161 -9.91 3.90 -0.96
CA THR A 161 -10.39 3.08 -2.08
C THR A 161 -10.33 1.60 -1.74
N ARG A 162 -9.22 1.14 -1.17
CA ARG A 162 -9.06 -0.27 -0.79
C ARG A 162 -10.06 -0.71 0.27
N VAL A 163 -10.32 0.11 1.30
CA VAL A 163 -11.32 -0.19 2.33
C VAL A 163 -12.72 -0.33 1.73
N LYS A 164 -13.12 0.56 0.80
CA LYS A 164 -14.38 0.40 0.05
C LYS A 164 -14.42 -0.92 -0.72
N VAL A 165 -13.31 -1.32 -1.36
CA VAL A 165 -13.20 -2.63 -2.03
C VAL A 165 -13.37 -3.79 -1.04
N TYR A 166 -12.69 -3.75 0.11
CA TYR A 166 -12.79 -4.81 1.11
C TYR A 166 -14.22 -4.94 1.65
N GLN A 167 -14.89 -3.82 1.94
CA GLN A 167 -16.29 -3.83 2.37
C GLN A 167 -17.23 -4.46 1.33
N GLN A 168 -16.99 -4.25 0.02
CA GLN A 168 -17.80 -4.91 -1.02
C GLN A 168 -17.46 -6.39 -1.16
N ILE A 169 -16.18 -6.77 -1.10
CA ILE A 169 -15.79 -8.16 -1.28
C ILE A 169 -16.20 -9.04 -0.10
N LEU A 170 -16.27 -8.50 1.13
CA LEU A 170 -16.76 -9.21 2.31
C LEU A 170 -18.18 -9.75 2.12
N LYS A 171 -19.04 -9.02 1.39
CA LYS A 171 -20.40 -9.47 1.05
C LYS A 171 -20.44 -10.70 0.13
N LYS A 172 -19.29 -11.10 -0.43
CA LYS A 172 -19.15 -12.28 -1.31
C LYS A 172 -18.64 -13.51 -0.54
N TYR A 173 -18.40 -13.40 0.76
CA TYR A 173 -18.16 -14.53 1.65
C TYR A 173 -19.49 -15.09 2.15
N PRO A 174 -19.56 -16.39 2.48
CA PRO A 174 -20.65 -16.92 3.30
C PRO A 174 -20.81 -16.08 4.58
N GLU A 175 -22.06 -15.90 5.01
CA GLU A 175 -22.38 -15.12 6.20
C GLU A 175 -21.65 -15.67 7.43
N GLY A 176 -21.00 -14.77 8.19
CA GLY A 176 -20.24 -15.12 9.40
C GLY A 176 -18.86 -15.75 9.17
N LEU A 177 -18.46 -16.09 7.93
CA LEU A 177 -17.17 -16.75 7.67
C LEU A 177 -15.96 -15.79 7.77
N ALA A 178 -16.15 -14.50 7.46
CA ALA A 178 -15.06 -13.55 7.38
C ALA A 178 -15.38 -12.22 8.08
N THR A 179 -14.39 -11.69 8.78
CA THR A 179 -14.40 -10.35 9.36
C THR A 179 -13.28 -9.48 8.80
N ILE A 180 -13.36 -8.17 9.02
CA ILE A 180 -12.33 -7.20 8.66
C ILE A 180 -11.87 -6.41 9.87
N SER A 181 -10.56 -6.27 10.01
CA SER A 181 -9.93 -5.32 10.91
C SER A 181 -8.79 -4.62 10.19
N LEU A 182 -8.67 -3.30 10.32
CA LEU A 182 -7.68 -2.49 9.64
C LEU A 182 -6.41 -2.39 10.48
N LEU A 183 -5.27 -2.75 9.88
CA LEU A 183 -3.97 -2.69 10.54
C LEU A 183 -3.26 -1.36 10.22
N PRO A 184 -3.02 -0.46 11.19
CA PRO A 184 -2.26 0.78 10.98
C PRO A 184 -0.74 0.54 10.92
N LEU A 185 -0.30 -0.50 10.21
CA LEU A 185 1.10 -0.85 10.02
C LEU A 185 1.74 0.06 8.96
N ALA A 186 2.97 0.51 9.19
CA ALA A 186 3.85 1.01 8.13
C ALA A 186 4.70 -0.14 7.60
N MET A 187 4.40 -0.61 6.40
CA MET A 187 5.17 -1.66 5.73
C MET A 187 6.55 -1.15 5.32
N ARG A 188 7.55 -2.04 5.30
CA ARG A 188 8.90 -1.75 4.79
C ARG A 188 9.14 -2.36 3.42
N MET A 189 8.22 -3.20 2.94
CA MET A 189 8.42 -4.06 1.78
C MET A 189 9.62 -5.01 1.94
N GLY A 190 9.92 -5.41 3.18
CA GLY A 190 11.08 -6.21 3.58
C GLY A 190 10.90 -7.71 3.37
N GLY A 191 10.08 -8.13 2.41
CA GLY A 191 9.92 -9.51 1.95
C GLY A 191 9.80 -10.54 3.07
N ASP A 192 10.73 -11.48 3.10
CA ASP A 192 10.81 -12.58 4.06
C ASP A 192 10.87 -12.12 5.53
N ARG A 193 11.75 -11.17 5.87
CA ARG A 193 11.83 -10.60 7.22
C ARG A 193 10.55 -9.90 7.64
N GLU A 194 9.86 -9.27 6.70
CA GLU A 194 8.56 -8.65 6.95
C GLU A 194 7.42 -9.67 7.07
N ALA A 195 7.49 -10.80 6.36
CA ALA A 195 6.55 -11.91 6.56
C ALA A 195 6.62 -12.46 7.99
N LEU A 196 7.84 -12.65 8.52
CA LEU A 196 8.03 -13.08 9.91
C LEU A 196 7.48 -12.03 10.89
N TRP A 197 7.75 -10.74 10.63
CA TRP A 197 7.20 -9.65 11.43
C TRP A 197 5.67 -9.60 11.38
N HIS A 198 5.07 -9.83 10.21
CA HIS A 198 3.63 -9.92 10.05
C HIS A 198 3.02 -11.07 10.85
N ALA A 199 3.66 -12.25 10.85
CA ALA A 199 3.19 -13.39 11.63
C ALA A 199 3.18 -13.05 13.14
N LEU A 200 4.25 -12.44 13.66
CA LEU A 200 4.33 -11.97 15.05
C LEU A 200 3.28 -10.90 15.38
N ILE A 201 3.04 -9.96 14.46
CA ILE A 201 1.96 -8.98 14.63
C ILE A 201 0.61 -9.70 14.72
N ARG A 202 0.31 -10.64 13.82
CA ARG A 202 -0.99 -11.32 13.81
C ARG A 202 -1.19 -12.21 15.03
N LEU A 203 -0.11 -12.86 15.48
CA LEU A 203 -0.10 -13.57 16.75
C LEU A 203 -0.50 -12.65 17.92
N ASN A 204 0.04 -11.42 17.98
CA ASN A 204 -0.37 -10.44 18.99
C ASN A 204 -1.84 -10.05 18.91
N TYR A 205 -2.41 -10.01 17.70
CA TYR A 205 -3.83 -9.74 17.45
C TYR A 205 -4.76 -10.95 17.67
N GLY A 206 -4.24 -12.09 18.15
CA GLY A 206 -5.06 -13.25 18.52
C GLY A 206 -5.36 -14.23 17.40
N VAL A 207 -4.55 -14.21 16.35
CA VAL A 207 -4.66 -15.10 15.19
C VAL A 207 -3.71 -16.29 15.36
N ASP A 208 -4.14 -17.49 14.98
CA ASP A 208 -3.35 -18.72 15.08
C ASP A 208 -2.88 -19.28 13.72
N HIS A 209 -3.46 -18.82 12.60
CA HIS A 209 -3.02 -19.15 11.25
C HIS A 209 -2.73 -17.91 10.41
N PHE A 210 -1.66 -17.91 9.60
CA PHE A 210 -1.29 -16.78 8.76
C PHE A 210 -1.01 -17.18 7.33
N ILE A 211 -1.72 -16.56 6.39
CA ILE A 211 -1.49 -16.81 4.97
C ILE A 211 -0.23 -16.10 4.51
N VAL A 212 0.69 -16.85 3.91
CA VAL A 212 1.92 -16.31 3.31
C VAL A 212 1.94 -16.55 1.80
N GLY A 213 1.82 -15.45 1.07
CA GLY A 213 1.78 -15.34 -0.39
C GLY A 213 3.06 -15.75 -1.12
N ARG A 214 2.96 -15.81 -2.45
CA ARG A 214 4.11 -15.66 -3.35
C ARG A 214 4.58 -14.20 -3.26
N ASP A 215 5.89 -13.99 -3.15
CA ASP A 215 6.49 -12.65 -3.04
C ASP A 215 5.86 -11.83 -1.90
N HIS A 216 5.59 -12.48 -0.76
CA HIS A 216 4.90 -11.85 0.37
C HIS A 216 5.69 -10.67 0.91
N ALA A 217 5.03 -9.51 1.00
CA ALA A 217 5.65 -8.24 1.35
C ALA A 217 6.84 -7.83 0.46
N GLY A 218 6.98 -8.41 -0.74
CA GLY A 218 8.00 -8.04 -1.70
C GLY A 218 7.66 -6.76 -2.48
N PRO A 219 8.65 -5.94 -2.88
CA PRO A 219 8.45 -4.79 -3.75
C PRO A 219 8.42 -5.14 -5.25
N GLY A 220 8.61 -6.41 -5.63
CA GLY A 220 8.70 -6.86 -7.03
C GLY A 220 10.14 -6.91 -7.54
N SER A 221 10.41 -6.28 -8.68
CA SER A 221 11.74 -6.22 -9.30
C SER A 221 12.26 -4.79 -9.40
N ASN A 222 13.59 -4.66 -9.48
CA ASN A 222 14.29 -3.40 -9.76
C ASN A 222 14.19 -3.01 -11.25
N SER A 223 14.77 -1.88 -11.63
CA SER A 223 14.79 -1.33 -12.99
C SER A 223 15.45 -2.25 -14.03
N LYS A 224 16.29 -3.20 -13.60
CA LYS A 224 16.95 -4.20 -14.44
C LYS A 224 16.12 -5.48 -14.60
N GLY A 225 14.95 -5.56 -13.96
CA GLY A 225 14.09 -6.73 -13.98
C GLY A 225 14.45 -7.80 -12.95
N GLU A 226 15.44 -7.56 -12.09
CA GLU A 226 15.88 -8.50 -11.05
C GLU A 226 14.95 -8.40 -9.85
N SER A 227 14.42 -9.53 -9.36
CA SER A 227 13.52 -9.55 -8.20
C SER A 227 14.29 -9.26 -6.91
N PHE A 228 13.75 -8.39 -6.05
CA PHE A 228 14.35 -8.10 -4.74
C PHE A 228 14.32 -9.34 -3.83
N TYR A 229 13.26 -10.14 -3.94
CA TYR A 229 13.06 -11.39 -3.20
C TYR A 229 12.67 -12.51 -4.15
N GLY A 230 13.08 -13.73 -3.83
CA GLY A 230 12.57 -14.92 -4.49
C GLY A 230 11.08 -15.12 -4.18
N PRO A 231 10.33 -15.80 -5.05
CA PRO A 231 8.88 -15.92 -4.95
C PRO A 231 8.41 -16.64 -3.67
N TYR A 232 9.25 -17.46 -3.03
CA TYR A 232 8.88 -18.23 -1.84
C TYR A 232 9.81 -18.01 -0.64
N ASP A 233 10.76 -17.07 -0.73
CA ASP A 233 11.72 -16.78 0.35
C ASP A 233 11.04 -16.50 1.70
N ALA A 234 9.87 -15.86 1.67
CA ALA A 234 9.06 -15.62 2.85
C ALA A 234 8.52 -16.90 3.48
N GLN A 235 8.04 -17.85 2.67
CA GLN A 235 7.56 -19.14 3.17
C GLN A 235 8.75 -19.94 3.74
N ASP A 236 9.87 -19.96 3.03
CA ASP A 236 11.10 -20.65 3.45
C ASP A 236 11.65 -20.10 4.77
N LEU A 237 11.57 -18.78 4.98
CA LEU A 237 12.01 -18.18 6.24
C LEU A 237 11.09 -18.59 7.39
N LEU A 238 9.77 -18.51 7.24
CA LEU A 238 8.86 -18.86 8.34
C LEU A 238 8.91 -20.36 8.65
N ALA A 239 9.11 -21.23 7.66
CA ALA A 239 9.28 -22.67 7.87
C ALA A 239 10.46 -22.98 8.81
N LYS A 240 11.55 -22.18 8.75
CA LYS A 240 12.69 -22.33 9.68
C LYS A 240 12.33 -22.02 11.13
N PHE A 241 11.31 -21.19 11.37
CA PHE A 241 10.86 -20.76 12.69
C PHE A 241 9.56 -21.45 13.12
N GLU A 242 9.08 -22.46 12.40
CA GLU A 242 7.80 -23.12 12.68
C GLU A 242 7.71 -23.67 14.11
N ASN A 243 8.82 -24.20 14.64
CA ASN A 243 8.88 -24.72 16.01
C ASN A 243 8.98 -23.62 17.09
N GLU A 244 9.34 -22.39 16.72
CA GLU A 244 9.48 -21.24 17.63
C GLU A 244 8.24 -20.35 17.61
N LEU A 245 7.42 -20.43 16.57
CA LEU A 245 6.24 -19.59 16.36
C LEU A 245 4.96 -20.37 16.68
N PRO A 246 4.15 -19.93 17.67
CA PRO A 246 2.84 -20.53 17.92
C PRO A 246 1.85 -20.38 16.76
N ILE A 247 2.12 -19.45 15.83
CA ILE A 247 1.27 -19.18 14.67
C ILE A 247 1.65 -20.10 13.51
N LYS A 248 0.67 -20.82 12.96
CA LYS A 248 0.85 -21.75 11.84
C LYS A 248 0.79 -21.01 10.51
N VAL A 249 1.71 -21.32 9.61
CA VAL A 249 1.70 -20.74 8.27
C VAL A 249 0.78 -21.53 7.36
N VAL A 250 -0.10 -20.82 6.64
CA VAL A 250 -0.87 -21.38 5.54
C VAL A 250 -0.22 -20.91 4.24
N PRO A 251 0.65 -21.71 3.61
CA PRO A 251 1.34 -21.30 2.40
C PRO A 251 0.34 -21.11 1.27
N PHE A 252 0.40 -19.94 0.65
CA PHE A 252 -0.37 -19.66 -0.55
C PHE A 252 0.26 -20.34 -1.75
N ARG A 253 -0.61 -20.97 -2.55
CA ARG A 253 -0.31 -21.47 -3.89
C ARG A 253 -0.98 -20.55 -4.89
N MET A 254 -0.27 -20.15 -5.96
CA MET A 254 -0.81 -19.26 -6.98
C MET A 254 -2.14 -19.81 -7.52
N VAL A 255 -3.23 -19.07 -7.31
CA VAL A 255 -4.57 -19.41 -7.81
C VAL A 255 -4.76 -18.79 -9.18
N THR A 256 -5.24 -19.58 -10.14
CA THR A 256 -5.55 -19.16 -11.51
C THR A 256 -6.99 -19.50 -11.87
N TYR A 257 -7.56 -18.78 -12.83
CA TYR A 257 -8.90 -19.03 -13.36
C TYR A 257 -8.82 -20.08 -14.48
N LEU A 258 -9.75 -21.03 -14.49
CA LEU A 258 -9.88 -22.08 -15.48
C LEU A 258 -11.10 -21.76 -16.38
N PRO A 259 -10.91 -21.18 -17.58
CA PRO A 259 -12.01 -20.68 -18.38
C PRO A 259 -13.01 -21.76 -18.81
N ASP A 260 -12.51 -22.97 -19.08
CA ASP A 260 -13.34 -24.09 -19.54
C ASP A 260 -14.20 -24.69 -18.41
N GLU A 261 -13.91 -24.38 -17.15
CA GLU A 261 -14.59 -24.93 -15.97
C GLU A 261 -15.27 -23.86 -15.08
N ASP A 262 -15.14 -22.58 -15.44
CA ASP A 262 -15.62 -21.41 -14.67
C ASP A 262 -15.32 -21.49 -13.15
N ARG A 263 -14.09 -21.89 -12.82
CA ARG A 263 -13.63 -22.00 -11.42
C ARG A 263 -12.17 -21.62 -11.27
N TYR A 264 -11.72 -21.55 -10.03
CA TYR A 264 -10.34 -21.28 -9.69
C TYR A 264 -9.68 -22.50 -9.08
N ALA A 265 -8.39 -22.66 -9.35
CA ALA A 265 -7.58 -23.72 -8.76
C ALA A 265 -6.16 -23.22 -8.48
N PRO A 266 -5.48 -23.76 -7.46
CA PRO A 266 -4.04 -23.66 -7.33
C PRO A 266 -3.36 -24.25 -8.56
N ILE A 267 -2.39 -23.51 -9.09
CA ILE A 267 -1.68 -23.86 -10.33
C ILE A 267 -0.92 -25.19 -10.23
N ASP A 268 -0.51 -25.58 -9.01
CA ASP A 268 0.19 -26.84 -8.72
C ASP A 268 -0.73 -28.07 -8.64
N THR A 269 -2.06 -27.86 -8.73
CA THR A 269 -3.07 -28.94 -8.74
C THR A 269 -3.62 -29.24 -10.13
N ILE A 270 -3.12 -28.55 -11.17
CA ILE A 270 -3.59 -28.65 -12.55
C ILE A 270 -2.43 -28.93 -13.50
N ASP A 271 -2.68 -29.71 -14.55
CA ASP A 271 -1.72 -29.88 -15.64
C ASP A 271 -1.87 -28.72 -16.62
N THR A 272 -1.00 -27.71 -16.51
CA THR A 272 -1.05 -26.49 -17.34
C THR A 272 -0.79 -26.74 -18.83
N ASN A 273 -0.34 -27.95 -19.21
CA ASN A 273 -0.23 -28.33 -20.63
C ASN A 273 -1.56 -28.82 -21.20
N LYS A 274 -2.51 -29.21 -20.35
CA LYS A 274 -3.83 -29.73 -20.75
C LYS A 274 -4.98 -28.80 -20.40
N VAL A 275 -4.84 -28.04 -19.33
CA VAL A 275 -5.88 -27.15 -18.80
C VAL A 275 -5.54 -25.72 -19.17
N LYS A 276 -6.48 -25.02 -19.82
CA LYS A 276 -6.33 -23.59 -20.09
C LYS A 276 -6.45 -22.80 -18.80
N THR A 277 -5.56 -21.84 -18.62
CA THR A 277 -5.54 -20.94 -17.47
C THR A 277 -5.61 -19.49 -17.93
N ALA A 278 -6.26 -18.63 -17.15
CA ALA A 278 -6.23 -17.19 -17.35
C ALA A 278 -5.82 -16.46 -16.06
N ASN A 279 -5.08 -15.37 -16.25
CA ASN A 279 -4.64 -14.49 -15.18
C ASN A 279 -4.50 -13.07 -15.73
N ILE A 280 -4.75 -12.06 -14.90
CA ILE A 280 -4.50 -10.65 -15.23
C ILE A 280 -3.47 -10.14 -14.22
N SER A 281 -2.34 -9.66 -14.72
CA SER A 281 -1.29 -9.09 -13.87
C SER A 281 -1.73 -7.72 -13.31
N GLY A 282 -1.10 -7.26 -12.23
CA GLY A 282 -1.33 -5.90 -11.72
C GLY A 282 -1.00 -4.80 -12.75
N THR A 283 -0.01 -5.03 -13.62
CA THR A 283 0.33 -4.12 -14.72
C THR A 283 -0.78 -4.07 -15.77
N GLU A 284 -1.30 -5.22 -16.16
CA GLU A 284 -2.43 -5.29 -17.09
C GLU A 284 -3.71 -4.70 -16.48
N LEU A 285 -4.00 -4.95 -15.20
CA LEU A 285 -5.14 -4.33 -14.52
C LEU A 285 -5.05 -2.80 -14.54
N ARG A 286 -3.88 -2.22 -14.21
CA ARG A 286 -3.66 -0.77 -14.29
C ARG A 286 -3.87 -0.25 -15.72
N GLN A 287 -3.39 -0.98 -16.72
CA GLN A 287 -3.63 -0.64 -18.12
C GLN A 287 -5.14 -0.64 -18.45
N ARG A 288 -5.89 -1.68 -18.04
CA ARG A 288 -7.34 -1.76 -18.30
C ARG A 288 -8.15 -0.68 -17.56
N LEU A 289 -7.72 -0.30 -16.35
CA LEU A 289 -8.30 0.86 -15.63
C LEU A 289 -8.04 2.16 -16.40
N ARG A 290 -6.80 2.39 -16.82
CA ARG A 290 -6.35 3.59 -17.52
C ARG A 290 -6.96 3.73 -18.91
N ASP A 291 -7.05 2.65 -19.67
CA ASP A 291 -7.52 2.69 -21.05
C ASP A 291 -9.06 2.58 -21.12
N GLY A 292 -9.71 2.26 -19.98
CA GLY A 292 -11.16 2.07 -19.91
C GLY A 292 -11.64 0.75 -20.52
N THR A 293 -10.73 -0.14 -20.90
CA THR A 293 -11.06 -1.45 -21.46
C THR A 293 -11.66 -2.37 -20.40
N ASP A 294 -12.51 -3.30 -20.83
CA ASP A 294 -13.28 -4.14 -19.93
C ASP A 294 -12.37 -4.97 -18.98
N ILE A 295 -12.81 -5.11 -17.73
CA ILE A 295 -12.16 -5.98 -16.73
C ILE A 295 -13.10 -7.17 -16.54
N PRO A 296 -12.69 -8.38 -16.95
CA PRO A 296 -13.59 -9.52 -16.98
C PRO A 296 -14.20 -9.82 -15.62
N GLU A 297 -15.47 -10.22 -15.60
CA GLU A 297 -16.15 -10.55 -14.35
C GLU A 297 -15.52 -11.75 -13.63
N TRP A 298 -14.89 -12.66 -14.36
CA TRP A 298 -14.08 -13.74 -13.77
C TRP A 298 -12.79 -13.22 -13.12
N PHE A 299 -12.31 -12.01 -13.41
CA PHE A 299 -11.16 -11.48 -12.70
C PHE A 299 -11.60 -10.86 -11.37
N SER A 300 -12.59 -9.97 -11.43
CA SER A 300 -13.05 -9.19 -10.28
C SER A 300 -14.55 -8.95 -10.34
N TYR A 301 -15.17 -8.81 -9.17
CA TYR A 301 -16.59 -8.47 -9.07
C TYR A 301 -16.87 -7.09 -9.69
N PRO A 302 -17.99 -6.90 -10.41
CA PRO A 302 -18.34 -5.62 -11.03
C PRO A 302 -18.36 -4.44 -10.06
N GLU A 303 -18.84 -4.64 -8.83
CA GLU A 303 -18.92 -3.60 -7.81
C GLU A 303 -17.52 -3.18 -7.31
N VAL A 304 -16.57 -4.12 -7.27
CA VAL A 304 -15.16 -3.84 -6.98
C VAL A 304 -14.53 -3.07 -8.12
N VAL A 305 -14.75 -3.49 -9.37
CA VAL A 305 -14.23 -2.80 -10.56
C VAL A 305 -14.76 -1.37 -10.63
N LYS A 306 -16.04 -1.16 -10.33
CA LYS A 306 -16.65 0.17 -10.27
C LYS A 306 -15.91 1.08 -9.29
N ILE A 307 -15.67 0.64 -8.06
CA ILE A 307 -14.92 1.42 -7.06
C ILE A 307 -13.53 1.77 -7.57
N LEU A 308 -12.83 0.82 -8.20
CA LEU A 308 -11.49 1.05 -8.73
C LEU A 308 -11.48 2.07 -9.87
N ARG A 309 -12.50 2.08 -10.73
CA ARG A 309 -12.65 3.06 -11.82
C ARG A 309 -13.07 4.44 -11.31
N ASP A 310 -13.87 4.51 -10.25
CA ASP A 310 -14.30 5.77 -9.65
C ASP A 310 -13.09 6.58 -9.12
N THR A 311 -12.03 5.90 -8.68
CA THR A 311 -10.80 6.54 -8.16
C THR A 311 -9.63 6.54 -9.14
N ASN A 312 -9.61 5.61 -10.09
CA ASN A 312 -8.62 5.53 -11.17
C ASN A 312 -9.36 5.62 -12.51
N PRO A 313 -9.87 6.82 -12.86
CA PRO A 313 -10.68 6.98 -14.06
C PRO A 313 -9.83 6.73 -15.32
N PRO A 314 -10.46 6.34 -16.43
CA PRO A 314 -9.77 6.17 -17.69
C PRO A 314 -9.23 7.50 -18.23
N ARG A 315 -8.23 7.47 -19.11
CA ARG A 315 -7.51 8.63 -19.67
C ARG A 315 -8.43 9.73 -20.19
N PHE A 316 -9.53 9.35 -20.83
CA PHE A 316 -10.49 10.31 -21.37
C PHE A 316 -11.22 11.13 -20.28
N ASN A 317 -11.16 10.71 -19.01
CA ASN A 317 -11.70 11.39 -17.83
C ASN A 317 -10.61 11.92 -16.87
N GLN A 318 -9.33 11.64 -17.10
CA GLN A 318 -8.23 12.15 -16.25
C GLN A 318 -7.93 13.62 -16.54
N GLY A 319 -7.40 14.37 -15.57
CA GLY A 319 -6.84 15.69 -15.86
C GLY A 319 -5.42 15.58 -16.42
N PHE A 320 -4.89 16.71 -16.85
CA PHE A 320 -3.53 16.82 -17.36
C PHE A 320 -3.01 18.24 -17.22
N ALA A 321 -1.68 18.41 -17.27
CA ALA A 321 -1.05 19.71 -17.39
C ALA A 321 -0.22 19.78 -18.68
N ILE A 322 -0.35 20.87 -19.42
CA ILE A 322 0.49 21.23 -20.57
C ILE A 322 1.36 22.40 -20.14
N VAL A 323 2.66 22.16 -20.05
CA VAL A 323 3.66 23.20 -19.77
C VAL A 323 4.22 23.72 -21.08
N ILE A 324 4.17 25.04 -21.28
CA ILE A 324 4.65 25.71 -22.49
C ILE A 324 5.89 26.51 -22.11
N ASP A 325 7.06 25.96 -22.40
CA ASP A 325 8.34 26.64 -22.19
C ASP A 325 8.69 27.53 -23.38
N SER A 326 8.49 28.84 -23.20
CA SER A 326 8.93 29.88 -24.14
C SER A 326 10.04 30.76 -23.56
N SER A 327 10.70 30.32 -22.48
CA SER A 327 11.70 31.11 -21.75
C SER A 327 12.91 31.48 -22.61
N LYS A 328 13.27 30.62 -23.58
CA LYS A 328 14.41 30.80 -24.50
C LYS A 328 14.06 31.45 -25.83
N SER A 329 12.78 31.62 -26.12
CA SER A 329 12.30 32.20 -27.38
C SER A 329 11.72 33.59 -27.14
N HIS A 330 10.40 33.75 -27.17
CA HIS A 330 9.68 35.01 -26.97
C HIS A 330 8.53 34.74 -25.98
N PRO A 331 8.59 35.25 -24.74
CA PRO A 331 7.60 34.95 -23.71
C PRO A 331 6.14 35.24 -24.11
N GLU A 332 5.92 36.20 -24.99
CA GLU A 332 4.59 36.54 -25.53
C GLU A 332 4.01 35.41 -26.40
N GLN A 333 4.84 34.64 -27.11
CA GLN A 333 4.39 33.51 -27.92
C GLN A 333 3.84 32.38 -27.06
N GLY A 334 4.39 32.15 -25.86
CA GLY A 334 3.86 31.19 -24.91
C GLY A 334 2.45 31.56 -24.45
N GLU A 335 2.17 32.85 -24.26
CA GLU A 335 0.84 33.35 -23.93
C GLU A 335 -0.15 33.17 -25.08
N TYR A 336 0.23 33.53 -26.32
CA TYR A 336 -0.63 33.33 -27.49
C TYR A 336 -0.96 31.85 -27.71
N LEU A 337 0.05 30.97 -27.62
CA LEU A 337 -0.15 29.53 -27.73
C LEU A 337 -1.06 28.99 -26.61
N SER A 338 -0.91 29.52 -25.38
CA SER A 338 -1.77 29.14 -24.26
C SER A 338 -3.25 29.49 -24.51
N PHE A 339 -3.54 30.70 -25.02
CA PHE A 339 -4.91 31.10 -25.38
C PHE A 339 -5.47 30.28 -26.54
N ALA A 340 -4.65 30.00 -27.56
CA ALA A 340 -5.04 29.18 -28.69
C ALA A 340 -5.35 27.74 -28.26
N LEU A 341 -4.51 27.14 -27.41
CA LEU A 341 -4.74 25.81 -26.85
C LEU A 341 -5.97 25.78 -25.96
N GLN A 342 -6.16 26.78 -25.09
CA GLN A 342 -7.35 26.87 -24.24
C GLN A 342 -8.62 26.91 -25.09
N SER A 343 -8.64 27.78 -26.10
CA SER A 343 -9.80 27.93 -27.01
C SER A 343 -10.03 26.67 -27.83
N SER A 344 -8.98 25.99 -28.29
CA SER A 344 -9.07 24.75 -29.07
C SER A 344 -9.57 23.60 -28.20
N LEU A 345 -9.06 23.46 -26.97
CA LEU A 345 -9.45 22.39 -26.07
C LEU A 345 -10.90 22.55 -25.57
N ASN A 346 -11.35 23.80 -25.38
CA ASN A 346 -12.74 24.10 -25.03
C ASN A 346 -13.75 23.85 -26.17
N GLN A 347 -13.29 23.69 -27.42
CA GLN A 347 -14.17 23.30 -28.54
C GLN A 347 -14.52 21.81 -28.53
N PHE A 348 -13.69 20.96 -27.91
CA PHE A 348 -14.02 19.54 -27.80
C PHE A 348 -15.19 19.35 -26.85
N HIS A 349 -16.19 18.58 -27.27
CA HIS A 349 -17.30 18.18 -26.41
C HIS A 349 -16.77 17.29 -25.26
N GLY A 350 -16.93 17.73 -24.01
CA GLY A 350 -16.50 16.97 -22.83
C GLY A 350 -16.79 17.69 -21.50
N SER A 351 -16.72 16.94 -20.41
CA SER A 351 -16.89 17.45 -19.03
C SER A 351 -15.64 18.09 -18.45
N ARG A 352 -14.50 18.05 -19.15
CA ARG A 352 -13.22 18.55 -18.67
C ARG A 352 -13.16 20.07 -18.73
N ARG A 353 -12.98 20.71 -17.57
CA ARG A 353 -12.69 22.14 -17.48
C ARG A 353 -11.25 22.40 -17.91
N ILE A 354 -11.05 23.34 -18.84
CA ILE A 354 -9.72 23.78 -19.28
C ILE A 354 -9.38 25.13 -18.68
N THR A 355 -8.32 25.16 -17.86
CA THR A 355 -7.87 26.33 -17.13
C THR A 355 -6.47 26.71 -17.57
N LYS A 356 -6.32 27.91 -18.13
CA LYS A 356 -5.02 28.56 -18.30
C LYS A 356 -4.61 29.23 -16.99
N LEU A 357 -3.39 28.98 -16.54
CA LEU A 357 -2.78 29.69 -15.40
C LEU A 357 -1.93 30.86 -15.90
N ASP A 358 -1.66 31.82 -15.00
CA ASP A 358 -0.75 32.93 -15.28
C ASP A 358 0.70 32.42 -15.34
N SER A 359 1.56 33.07 -16.13
CA SER A 359 2.96 32.65 -16.26
C SER A 359 3.82 32.85 -15.01
N SER A 360 3.32 33.61 -14.03
CA SER A 360 3.92 33.72 -12.70
C SER A 360 3.51 32.59 -11.74
N TYR A 361 2.50 31.79 -12.08
CA TYR A 361 1.99 30.75 -11.19
C TYR A 361 2.87 29.49 -11.22
N ASN A 362 3.43 29.12 -10.06
CA ASN A 362 4.37 28.00 -9.94
C ASN A 362 4.08 27.07 -8.74
N ASP A 363 2.83 27.00 -8.29
CA ASP A 363 2.45 26.08 -7.23
C ASP A 363 2.19 24.68 -7.79
N ALA A 364 3.24 23.85 -7.78
CA ALA A 364 3.20 22.47 -8.27
C ALA A 364 2.16 21.60 -7.54
N PHE A 365 1.88 21.86 -6.26
CA PHE A 365 0.87 21.13 -5.49
C PHE A 365 -0.52 21.43 -6.03
N LEU A 366 -0.88 22.71 -6.15
CA LEU A 366 -2.20 23.10 -6.64
C LEU A 366 -2.44 22.69 -8.10
N ILE A 367 -1.40 22.73 -8.94
CA ILE A 367 -1.46 22.20 -10.32
C ILE A 367 -1.77 20.70 -10.30
N ASN A 368 -1.09 19.93 -9.46
CA ASN A 368 -1.31 18.49 -9.35
C ASN A 368 -2.73 18.17 -8.86
N GLU A 369 -3.24 18.89 -7.87
CA GLU A 369 -4.60 18.68 -7.35
C GLU A 369 -5.68 19.02 -8.39
N LEU A 370 -5.49 20.06 -9.20
CA LEU A 370 -6.37 20.37 -10.33
C LEU A 370 -6.37 19.24 -11.38
N ALA A 371 -5.19 18.65 -11.66
CA ALA A 371 -5.06 17.55 -12.61
C ALA A 371 -5.73 16.28 -12.07
N LYS A 372 -5.54 15.96 -10.79
CA LYS A 372 -6.25 14.85 -10.12
C LYS A 372 -7.76 15.06 -10.08
N ALA A 373 -8.23 16.30 -9.97
CA ALA A 373 -9.64 16.66 -10.06
C ALA A 373 -10.23 16.53 -11.48
N GLY A 374 -9.45 16.08 -12.47
CA GLY A 374 -9.91 15.84 -13.83
C GLY A 374 -9.73 17.03 -14.77
N SER A 375 -9.17 18.16 -14.31
CA SER A 375 -9.06 19.38 -15.12
C SER A 375 -7.88 19.33 -16.10
N GLY A 376 -8.02 20.01 -17.25
CA GLY A 376 -6.92 20.30 -18.16
C GLY A 376 -6.30 21.64 -17.80
N ILE A 377 -4.99 21.69 -17.59
CA ILE A 377 -4.28 22.87 -17.11
C ILE A 377 -3.26 23.28 -18.17
N ILE A 378 -3.20 24.57 -18.50
CA ILE A 378 -2.23 25.12 -19.45
C ILE A 378 -1.37 26.13 -18.71
N ILE A 379 -0.05 25.95 -18.75
CA ILE A 379 0.90 26.71 -17.95
C ILE A 379 2.00 27.26 -18.87
N PRO A 380 1.91 28.53 -19.29
CA PRO A 380 3.05 29.20 -19.91
C PRO A 380 4.12 29.45 -18.83
N VAL A 381 5.35 28.98 -19.02
CA VAL A 381 6.43 29.17 -18.03
C VAL A 381 7.49 30.13 -18.57
N LYS A 382 7.95 31.03 -17.69
CA LYS A 382 9.01 32.01 -17.95
C LYS A 382 10.30 31.71 -17.18
N SER A 383 10.29 30.69 -16.32
CA SER A 383 11.38 30.29 -15.43
C SER A 383 11.40 28.76 -15.28
N ASP A 384 12.28 28.25 -14.41
CA ASP A 384 12.36 26.82 -14.07
C ASP A 384 10.99 26.26 -13.63
N TYR A 385 10.64 25.11 -14.19
CA TYR A 385 9.37 24.38 -14.04
C TYR A 385 9.60 22.90 -13.67
N SER A 386 10.84 22.55 -13.32
CA SER A 386 11.22 21.19 -12.93
C SER A 386 10.37 20.65 -11.76
N ASN A 387 10.02 21.51 -10.80
CA ASN A 387 9.11 21.20 -9.70
C ASN A 387 7.72 20.75 -10.18
N ILE A 388 7.14 21.42 -11.18
CA ILE A 388 5.82 21.06 -11.74
C ILE A 388 5.91 19.69 -12.41
N VAL A 389 6.92 19.48 -13.26
CA VAL A 389 7.11 18.20 -13.98
C VAL A 389 7.30 17.04 -13.01
N ASN A 390 8.10 17.23 -11.96
CA ASN A 390 8.36 16.20 -10.96
C ASN A 390 7.13 15.90 -10.07
N THR A 391 6.19 16.83 -9.94
CA THR A 391 5.02 16.69 -9.04
C THR A 391 3.78 16.17 -9.77
N VAL A 392 3.61 16.53 -11.05
CA VAL A 392 2.48 16.13 -11.90
C VAL A 392 2.78 14.82 -12.64
N ASP A 393 3.75 14.03 -12.17
CA ASP A 393 3.99 12.70 -12.68
C ASP A 393 2.81 11.79 -12.30
N LEU A 394 1.83 11.73 -13.20
CA LEU A 394 0.61 10.93 -13.11
C LEU A 394 0.85 9.46 -13.53
N SER A 395 2.08 8.95 -13.38
CA SER A 395 2.46 7.61 -13.85
C SER A 395 1.95 6.45 -13.01
#